data_AF-Q2KKY2-F1
#
_entry.id   AF-Q2KKY2-F1
#
_cell.length_a   1.000
_cell.length_b   1.000
_cell.length_c   1.000
_cell.angle_alpha   90.00
_cell.angle_beta   90.00
_cell.angle_gamma   90.00
#
_symmetry.space_group_name_H-M   'P 1'
#
loop_
_entity.id
_entity.type
_entity.pdbx_description
1 polymer ?
#
loop_
_entity_poly.entity_id
_entity_poly.type
_entity_poly.pdbx_seq_one_letter_code
_entity_poly.pdbx_strand_id
1 'polypeptide(L)'
;TRFNPPGSVFPDSSNTNDLVDYFNYQCSSTLDLIAPLKNRQNSKTRKQPWLNDSIRSCKKNCRRAERRWKKSRLQVHFVAMKELLRLYNRMVKDARTCHFSALISAHQHNPRFLFKTVDQLVNPASPCAPAECDADCEKFLLHFAGKP
;
A
#
# COMPACT_ATOMS: atom_id res chain seq x y z
N THR A 1 -32.07 4.10 7.40
CA THR A 1 -32.67 2.77 7.56
C THR A 1 -31.97 2.04 8.69
N ARG A 2 -32.65 1.72 9.80
CA ARG A 2 -32.07 0.92 10.89
C ARG A 2 -31.78 -0.48 10.35
N PHE A 3 -30.54 -0.94 10.49
CA PHE A 3 -30.18 -2.33 10.23
C PHE A 3 -30.87 -3.19 11.29
N ASN A 4 -31.82 -4.03 10.88
CA ASN A 4 -32.47 -5.00 11.76
C ASN A 4 -32.03 -6.38 11.26
N PRO A 5 -31.00 -7.01 11.86
CA PRO A 5 -30.49 -8.28 11.37
C PRO A 5 -31.56 -9.38 11.51
N PRO A 6 -31.65 -10.32 10.56
CA PRO A 6 -32.60 -11.42 10.64
C PRO A 6 -32.22 -12.34 11.81
N GLY A 7 -33.09 -12.41 12.84
CA GLY A 7 -32.93 -13.30 14.00
C GLY A 7 -32.70 -12.63 15.35
N SER A 8 -33.12 -11.38 15.57
CA SER A 8 -33.05 -10.68 16.86
C SER A 8 -34.06 -11.20 17.90
N VAL A 9 -33.96 -12.48 18.25
CA VAL A 9 -34.55 -13.00 19.49
C VAL A 9 -33.50 -12.80 20.57
N PHE A 10 -33.71 -11.78 21.42
CA PHE A 10 -32.94 -11.67 22.66
C PHE A 10 -33.19 -12.94 23.48
N PRO A 11 -32.15 -13.68 23.88
CA PRO A 11 -32.34 -14.82 24.78
C PRO A 11 -32.84 -14.28 26.12
N ASP A 12 -34.01 -14.75 26.56
CA ASP A 12 -34.54 -14.48 27.89
C ASP A 12 -33.82 -15.40 28.89
N SER A 13 -32.53 -15.13 29.11
CA SER A 13 -31.66 -15.92 29.99
C SER A 13 -31.28 -15.11 31.22
N SER A 14 -31.62 -15.61 32.42
CA SER A 14 -31.23 -15.01 33.70
C SER A 14 -29.73 -15.12 34.02
N ASN A 15 -28.98 -15.89 33.24
CA ASN A 15 -27.56 -16.12 33.40
C ASN A 15 -26.75 -15.10 32.58
N THR A 16 -25.89 -14.35 33.28
CA THR A 16 -25.11 -13.26 32.69
C THR A 16 -24.10 -13.74 31.65
N ASN A 17 -23.54 -14.96 31.82
CA ASN A 17 -22.60 -15.51 30.85
C ASN A 17 -23.26 -15.77 29.50
N ASP A 18 -24.49 -16.30 29.50
CA ASP A 18 -25.21 -16.63 28.27
C ASP A 18 -25.56 -15.36 27.46
N LEU A 19 -25.85 -14.25 28.15
CA LEU A 19 -26.07 -12.93 27.54
C LEU A 19 -24.78 -12.37 26.90
N VAL A 20 -23.64 -12.53 27.58
CA VAL A 20 -22.33 -12.08 27.06
C VAL A 20 -21.93 -12.89 25.84
N ASP A 21 -22.14 -14.20 25.86
CA ASP A 21 -21.83 -15.08 24.73
C ASP A 21 -22.72 -14.76 23.51
N TYR A 22 -24.02 -14.53 23.73
CA TYR A 22 -24.93 -14.09 22.69
C TYR A 22 -24.50 -12.75 22.07
N PHE A 23 -24.14 -11.77 22.90
CA PHE A 23 -23.65 -10.48 22.44
C PHE A 23 -22.39 -10.63 21.57
N ASN A 24 -21.39 -11.37 22.06
CA ASN A 24 -20.14 -11.61 21.35
C ASN A 24 -20.39 -12.32 20.01
N TYR A 25 -21.31 -13.28 19.98
CA TYR A 25 -21.72 -13.98 18.77
C TYR A 25 -22.36 -13.02 17.76
N GLN A 26 -23.31 -12.17 18.19
CA GLN A 26 -23.98 -11.21 17.31
C GLN A 26 -22.99 -10.19 16.71
N CYS A 27 -22.06 -9.69 17.53
CA CYS A 27 -21.01 -8.79 17.05
C CYS A 27 -20.13 -9.46 16.01
N SER A 28 -19.67 -10.68 16.27
CA SER A 28 -18.81 -11.44 15.36
C SER A 28 -19.53 -11.78 14.05
N SER A 29 -20.76 -12.29 14.13
CA SER A 29 -21.59 -12.63 12.97
C SER A 29 -21.89 -11.40 12.10
N THR A 30 -22.23 -10.28 12.73
CA THR A 30 -22.44 -9.02 12.01
C THR A 30 -21.16 -8.56 11.33
N LEU A 31 -20.02 -8.62 12.02
CA LEU A 31 -18.71 -8.28 11.45
C LEU A 31 -18.36 -9.18 10.26
N ASP A 32 -18.59 -10.49 10.36
CA ASP A 32 -18.34 -11.44 9.27
C ASP A 32 -19.27 -11.17 8.07
N LEU A 33 -20.51 -10.74 8.31
CA LEU A 33 -21.46 -10.37 7.27
C LEU A 33 -21.07 -9.08 6.54
N ILE A 34 -20.77 -8.00 7.29
CA ILE A 34 -20.50 -6.67 6.69
C ILE A 34 -19.05 -6.50 6.25
N ALA A 35 -18.11 -7.20 6.88
CA ALA A 35 -16.67 -7.06 6.70
C ALA A 35 -15.98 -8.44 6.77
N PRO A 36 -16.31 -9.37 5.86
CA PRO A 36 -15.72 -10.69 5.84
C PRO A 36 -14.19 -10.61 5.77
N LEU A 37 -13.52 -11.42 6.58
CA LEU A 37 -12.06 -11.52 6.61
C LEU A 37 -11.55 -12.04 5.26
N LYS A 38 -11.09 -11.13 4.40
CA LYS A 38 -10.44 -11.48 3.14
C LYS A 38 -8.95 -11.59 3.38
N ASN A 39 -8.43 -12.81 3.35
CA ASN A 39 -6.99 -13.03 3.32
C ASN A 39 -6.44 -12.60 1.95
N ARG A 40 -6.02 -11.34 1.85
CA ARG A 40 -5.29 -10.85 0.68
C ARG A 40 -3.91 -11.48 0.73
N GLN A 41 -3.70 -12.47 -0.13
CA GLN A 41 -2.36 -12.87 -0.54
C GLN A 41 -1.71 -11.65 -1.17
N ASN A 42 -0.92 -10.92 -0.38
CA ASN A 42 -0.10 -9.84 -0.89
C ASN A 42 0.81 -10.48 -1.93
N SER A 43 0.50 -10.23 -3.21
CA SER A 43 1.30 -10.72 -4.33
C SER A 43 2.77 -10.41 -4.03
N LYS A 44 3.55 -11.48 -3.86
CA LYS A 44 4.98 -11.42 -3.53
C LYS A 44 5.81 -10.85 -4.69
N THR A 45 5.17 -10.39 -5.77
CA THR A 45 5.81 -9.59 -6.80
C THR A 45 6.28 -8.29 -6.16
N ARG A 46 7.51 -8.33 -5.63
CA ARG A 46 8.22 -7.13 -5.20
C ARG A 46 8.28 -6.24 -6.42
N LYS A 47 7.43 -5.21 -6.46
CA LYS A 47 7.38 -4.20 -7.54
C LYS A 47 8.76 -3.62 -7.89
N GLN A 48 9.74 -3.76 -6.96
CA GLN A 48 11.13 -3.32 -7.10
C GLN A 48 12.05 -4.31 -6.35
N PRO A 49 12.62 -5.33 -7.04
CA PRO A 49 13.49 -6.35 -6.43
C PRO A 49 14.74 -5.78 -5.75
N TRP A 50 15.27 -4.68 -6.28
CA TRP A 50 16.46 -3.99 -5.76
C TRP A 50 16.20 -3.18 -4.46
N LEU A 51 14.96 -3.10 -3.98
CA LEU A 51 14.61 -2.22 -2.87
C LEU A 51 14.60 -2.98 -1.53
N ASN A 52 15.76 -2.98 -0.88
CA ASN A 52 16.02 -3.62 0.42
C ASN A 52 15.53 -2.79 1.62
N ASP A 53 15.61 -3.35 2.82
CA ASP A 53 15.10 -2.70 4.04
C ASP A 53 15.92 -1.48 4.47
N SER A 54 17.22 -1.44 4.18
CA SER A 54 18.05 -0.26 4.47
C SER A 54 17.65 0.95 3.63
N ILE A 55 17.35 0.76 2.34
CA ILE A 55 16.80 1.81 1.46
C ILE A 55 15.43 2.26 1.94
N ARG A 56 14.57 1.34 2.39
CA ARG A 56 13.26 1.68 2.97
C ARG A 56 13.40 2.52 4.23
N SER A 57 14.33 2.14 5.10
CA SER A 57 14.65 2.89 6.32
C SER A 57 15.17 4.30 5.99
N CYS A 58 16.10 4.41 5.04
CA CYS A 58 16.61 5.69 4.56
C CYS A 58 15.48 6.59 4.01
N LYS A 59 14.55 6.04 3.22
CA LYS A 59 13.36 6.76 2.73
C LYS A 59 12.47 7.27 3.88
N LYS A 60 12.26 6.46 4.92
CA LYS A 60 11.52 6.88 6.13
C LYS A 60 12.25 8.04 6.82
N ASN A 61 13.57 7.99 6.92
CA ASN A 61 14.38 9.06 7.51
C ASN A 61 14.33 10.35 6.69
N CYS A 62 14.36 10.27 5.35
CA CYS A 62 14.15 11.42 4.48
C CYS A 62 12.82 12.13 4.80
N ARG A 63 11.72 11.37 4.91
CA ARG A 63 10.39 11.92 5.28
C ARG A 63 10.35 12.52 6.69
N ARG A 64 11.12 11.95 7.63
CA ARG A 64 11.24 12.50 8.99
C ARG A 64 11.99 13.84 8.98
N ALA A 65 13.12 13.91 8.26
CA ALA A 65 13.90 15.13 8.11
C ALA A 65 13.13 16.22 7.38
N GLU A 66 12.38 15.87 6.33
CA GLU A 66 11.51 16.81 5.62
C GLU A 66 10.45 17.41 6.54
N ARG A 67 9.73 16.57 7.31
CA ARG A 67 8.75 17.07 8.30
C ARG A 67 9.39 17.97 9.34
N ARG A 68 10.59 17.61 9.82
CA ARG A 68 11.35 18.44 10.78
C ARG A 68 11.69 19.80 10.18
N TRP A 69 12.18 19.85 8.95
CA TRP A 69 12.47 21.11 8.25
C TRP A 69 11.20 21.94 8.03
N LYS A 70 10.09 21.33 7.57
CA LYS A 70 8.82 22.04 7.38
C LYS A 70 8.31 22.71 8.66
N LYS A 71 8.47 22.05 9.82
CA LYS A 71 8.08 22.57 11.14
C LYS A 71 9.00 23.68 11.65
N SER A 72 10.31 23.48 11.52
CA SER A 72 11.32 24.36 12.16
C SER A 72 11.79 25.51 11.28
N ARG A 73 11.75 25.35 9.94
CA ARG A 73 12.28 26.27 8.93
C ARG A 73 13.77 26.66 9.09
N LEU A 74 14.52 25.94 9.93
CA LEU A 74 15.95 26.19 10.14
C LEU A 74 16.81 25.65 8.97
N GLN A 75 17.84 26.41 8.61
CA GLN A 75 18.76 26.04 7.53
C GLN A 75 19.51 24.73 7.80
N VAL A 76 19.91 24.48 9.05
CA VAL A 76 20.59 23.22 9.43
C VAL A 76 19.70 22.01 9.13
N HIS A 77 18.39 22.11 9.37
CA HIS A 77 17.44 21.03 9.05
C HIS A 77 17.24 20.86 7.55
N PHE A 78 17.29 21.95 6.78
CA PHE A 78 17.27 21.89 5.32
C PHE A 78 18.49 21.16 4.75
N VAL A 79 19.70 21.49 5.24
CA VAL A 79 20.94 20.84 4.84
C VAL A 79 20.90 19.34 5.15
N ALA A 80 20.52 18.98 6.39
CA ALA A 80 20.39 17.59 6.80
C ALA A 80 19.37 16.81 5.95
N MET A 81 18.23 17.43 5.60
CA MET A 81 17.24 16.83 4.70
C MET A 81 17.83 16.58 3.30
N LYS A 82 18.56 17.55 2.74
CA LYS A 82 19.21 17.42 1.42
C LYS A 82 20.27 16.32 1.42
N GLU A 83 21.06 16.21 2.48
CA GLU A 83 22.07 15.16 2.62
C GLU A 83 21.43 13.77 2.66
N LEU A 84 20.38 13.60 3.46
CA LEU A 84 19.62 12.34 3.50
C LEU A 84 19.01 11.99 2.14
N LEU A 85 18.49 12.98 1.41
CA LEU A 85 17.94 12.76 0.07
C LEU A 85 19.02 12.32 -0.93
N ARG A 86 20.21 12.94 -0.88
CA ARG A 86 21.36 12.54 -1.70
C ARG A 86 21.81 11.10 -1.37
N LEU A 87 21.87 10.76 -0.09
CA LEU A 87 22.19 9.40 0.36
C LEU A 87 21.16 8.39 -0.15
N TYR A 88 19.87 8.69 0.00
CA TYR A 88 18.80 7.84 -0.51
C TYR A 88 18.93 7.58 -2.02
N ASN A 89 19.14 8.65 -2.80
CA ASN A 89 19.29 8.53 -4.25
C ASN A 89 20.51 7.69 -4.63
N ARG A 90 21.64 7.84 -3.93
CA ARG A 90 22.83 7.01 -4.11
C ARG A 90 22.53 5.54 -3.82
N MET A 91 21.94 5.25 -2.66
CA MET A 91 21.57 3.89 -2.26
C MET A 91 20.64 3.21 -3.27
N VAL A 92 19.66 3.93 -3.81
CA VAL A 92 18.76 3.43 -4.85
C VAL A 92 19.52 3.16 -6.15
N LYS A 93 20.39 4.09 -6.57
CA LYS A 93 21.22 3.92 -7.77
C LYS A 93 22.09 2.68 -7.65
N ASP A 94 22.83 2.55 -6.54
CA ASP A 94 23.76 1.44 -6.31
C ASP A 94 23.02 0.10 -6.30
N ALA A 95 21.87 0.03 -5.63
CA ALA A 95 21.07 -1.19 -5.61
C ALA A 95 20.48 -1.56 -6.97
N ARG A 96 20.04 -0.57 -7.77
CA ARG A 96 19.60 -0.81 -9.15
C ARG A 96 20.75 -1.31 -10.01
N THR A 97 21.91 -0.65 -9.94
CA THR A 97 23.10 -1.05 -10.68
C THR A 97 23.51 -2.47 -10.32
N CYS A 98 23.64 -2.79 -9.04
CA CYS A 98 23.98 -4.13 -8.57
C CYS A 98 23.00 -5.20 -9.08
N HIS A 99 21.69 -4.93 -9.00
CA HIS A 99 20.67 -5.85 -9.49
C HIS A 99 20.79 -6.12 -11.00
N PHE A 100 20.89 -5.08 -11.82
CA PHE A 100 20.97 -5.24 -13.27
C PHE A 100 22.32 -5.79 -13.72
N SER A 101 23.42 -5.44 -13.05
CA SER A 101 24.72 -6.07 -13.30
C SER A 101 24.66 -7.57 -13.05
N ALA A 102 24.11 -8.00 -11.92
CA ALA A 102 23.93 -9.42 -11.62
C ALA A 102 23.01 -10.13 -12.63
N LEU A 103 21.91 -9.48 -13.03
CA LEU A 103 20.98 -10.01 -14.03
C LEU A 103 21.65 -10.18 -15.40
N ILE A 104 22.45 -9.21 -15.83
CA ILE A 104 23.19 -9.26 -17.09
C ILE A 104 24.22 -10.39 -17.06
N SER A 105 25.01 -10.49 -15.98
CA SER A 105 25.98 -11.58 -15.83
C SER A 105 25.32 -12.97 -15.84
N ALA A 106 24.16 -13.12 -15.19
CA ALA A 106 23.41 -14.38 -15.16
C ALA A 106 22.85 -14.79 -16.54
N HIS A 107 22.54 -13.83 -17.42
CA HIS A 107 21.93 -14.07 -18.73
C HIS A 107 22.81 -13.63 -19.91
N GLN A 108 24.13 -13.58 -19.72
CA GLN A 108 25.09 -13.03 -20.69
C GLN A 108 25.07 -13.72 -22.07
N HIS A 109 24.69 -15.00 -22.12
CA HIS A 109 24.58 -15.78 -23.36
C HIS A 109 23.17 -15.82 -23.95
N ASN A 110 22.23 -15.01 -23.44
CA ASN A 110 20.85 -14.94 -23.91
C ASN A 110 20.52 -13.52 -24.38
N PRO A 111 20.90 -13.13 -25.62
CA PRO A 111 20.70 -11.78 -26.12
C PRO A 111 19.22 -11.41 -26.17
N ARG A 112 18.32 -12.35 -26.51
CA ARG A 112 16.87 -12.11 -26.53
C ARG A 112 16.35 -11.66 -25.18
N PHE A 113 16.80 -12.29 -24.10
CA PHE A 113 16.45 -11.89 -22.74
C PHE A 113 16.98 -10.50 -22.41
N LEU A 114 18.26 -10.24 -22.69
CA LEU A 114 18.89 -8.95 -22.41
C LEU A 114 18.20 -7.79 -23.13
N PHE A 115 17.97 -7.92 -24.44
CA PHE A 115 17.27 -6.90 -25.22
C PHE A 115 15.85 -6.66 -24.71
N LYS A 116 15.12 -7.72 -24.34
CA LYS A 116 13.79 -7.59 -23.74
C LYS A 116 13.84 -6.85 -22.40
N THR A 117 14.84 -7.13 -21.56
CA THR A 117 15.01 -6.41 -20.28
C THR A 117 15.34 -4.94 -20.49
N VAL A 118 16.23 -4.62 -21.44
CA VAL A 118 16.58 -3.23 -21.79
C VAL A 118 15.37 -2.49 -22.35
N ASP A 119 14.59 -3.14 -23.22
CA ASP A 119 13.36 -2.60 -23.78
C ASP A 119 12.35 -2.26 -22.66
N GLN A 120 12.14 -3.16 -21.69
CA GLN A 120 11.30 -2.87 -20.52
C GLN A 120 11.79 -1.71 -19.64
N LEU A 121 13.10 -1.43 -19.64
CA LEU A 121 13.72 -0.35 -18.87
C LEU A 121 13.58 1.01 -19.56
N VAL A 122 13.78 1.04 -20.87
CA VAL A 122 13.81 2.28 -21.68
C VAL A 122 12.42 2.64 -22.18
N ASN A 123 11.58 1.64 -22.45
CA ASN A 123 10.21 1.76 -22.90
C ASN A 123 9.25 1.20 -21.83
N PRO A 124 9.08 1.90 -20.69
CA PRO A 124 8.13 1.48 -19.67
C PRO A 124 6.73 1.46 -20.29
N ALA A 125 6.01 0.36 -20.10
CA ALA A 125 4.60 0.29 -20.50
C ALA A 125 3.86 1.48 -19.88
N SER A 126 3.04 2.17 -20.71
CA SER A 126 2.18 3.23 -20.21
C SER A 126 1.42 2.69 -18.99
N PRO A 127 1.38 3.42 -17.87
CA PRO A 127 0.50 3.05 -16.77
C PRO A 127 -0.87 2.79 -17.38
N CYS A 128 -1.39 1.58 -17.21
CA CYS A 128 -2.78 1.31 -17.51
C CYS A 128 -3.54 2.32 -16.64
N ALA A 129 -4.04 3.39 -17.26
CA ALA A 129 -4.96 4.27 -16.59
C ALA A 129 -6.05 3.35 -16.07
N PRO A 130 -6.44 3.43 -14.78
CA PRO A 130 -7.70 2.81 -14.40
C PRO A 130 -8.72 3.27 -15.46
N ALA A 131 -9.55 2.36 -15.94
CA ALA A 131 -10.64 2.73 -16.84
C ALA A 131 -11.53 3.69 -16.06
N GLU A 132 -11.18 4.98 -16.07
CA GLU A 132 -11.95 6.07 -15.52
C GLU A 132 -13.07 6.27 -16.54
N CYS A 133 -14.15 5.54 -16.35
CA CYS A 133 -15.39 5.87 -16.99
C CYS A 133 -15.94 7.09 -16.23
N ASP A 134 -16.19 8.21 -16.91
CA ASP A 134 -16.84 9.38 -16.32
C ASP A 134 -18.12 9.00 -15.54
N ALA A 135 -18.80 7.92 -15.97
CA ALA A 135 -19.97 7.37 -15.30
C ALA A 135 -19.71 6.93 -13.84
N ASP A 136 -18.50 6.49 -13.50
CA ASP A 136 -18.14 6.07 -12.13
C ASP A 136 -17.91 7.29 -11.23
N CYS A 137 -17.37 8.39 -11.77
CA CYS A 137 -17.17 9.64 -11.04
C CYS A 137 -18.51 10.33 -10.72
N GLU A 138 -19.43 10.39 -11.70
CA GLU A 138 -20.75 10.98 -11.50
C GLU A 138 -21.57 10.17 -10.48
N LYS A 139 -21.52 8.84 -10.57
CA LYS A 139 -22.20 7.94 -9.63
C LYS A 139 -21.66 8.08 -8.20
N PHE A 140 -20.35 8.31 -8.05
CA PHE A 140 -19.75 8.61 -6.75
C PHE A 140 -20.23 9.95 -6.20
N LEU A 141 -20.27 11.02 -7.01
CA LEU A 141 -20.75 12.33 -6.59
C LEU A 141 -22.22 12.29 -6.15
N LEU A 142 -23.08 11.61 -6.92
CA LEU A 142 -24.49 11.44 -6.59
C LEU A 142 -24.72 10.68 -5.27
N HIS A 143 -23.83 9.75 -4.91
CA HIS A 143 -23.93 9.02 -3.64
C HIS A 143 -23.86 9.92 -2.40
N PHE A 144 -23.16 11.06 -2.50
CA PHE A 144 -23.00 12.02 -1.40
C PHE A 144 -23.96 13.22 -1.50
N ALA A 145 -24.44 13.55 -2.69
CA ALA A 145 -25.36 14.67 -2.90
C ALA A 145 -26.75 14.46 -2.27
N GLY A 146 -27.17 13.21 -2.04
CA GLY A 146 -28.51 12.86 -1.54
C GLY A 146 -28.59 12.46 -0.06
N LYS A 147 -27.55 12.67 0.74
CA LYS A 147 -27.55 12.31 2.16
C LYS A 147 -27.69 13.56 3.04
N PRO A 148 -28.71 13.65 3.92
CA PRO A 148 -28.86 14.73 4.89
C PRO A 148 -27.79 14.69 5.98
#